data_AF-A0AAQ4E4T1-F1
#
_entry.id   AF-A0AAQ4E4T1-F1
#
_cell.length_a   1.000
_cell.length_b   1.000
_cell.length_c   1.000
_cell.angle_alpha   90.00
_cell.angle_beta   90.00
_cell.angle_gamma   90.00
#
_symmetry.space_group_name_H-M   'P 1'
#
loop_
_entity.id
_entity.type
_entity.pdbx_description
1 polymer ?
#
loop_
_entity_poly.entity_id
_entity_poly.type
_entity_poly.pdbx_seq_one_letter_code
_entity_poly.pdbx_strand_id
1 'polypeptide(L)'
;MDKKLYVILAKDITNFNPKNNTDFNTRSVYTAFWRDPLDGKDSGHYSAQVLMLGESEKEIQERMEKKKDAMPKIPDSHDSSSETCEEETAALNKKRQGGWRKAEWHRHSTSRD
;
A
#
# COMPACT_ATOMS: atom_id res chain seq x y z
N MET A 1 5.82 -16.31 -13.82
CA MET A 1 4.46 -16.57 -13.29
C MET A 1 3.75 -15.24 -13.16
N ASP A 2 2.97 -14.87 -14.16
CA ASP A 2 2.20 -13.63 -14.16
C ASP A 2 1.08 -13.73 -13.13
N LYS A 3 1.22 -12.99 -12.02
CA LYS A 3 0.20 -12.94 -10.96
C LYS A 3 -0.93 -12.01 -11.41
N LYS A 4 -1.88 -12.55 -12.18
CA LYS A 4 -3.06 -11.81 -12.61
C LYS A 4 -4.08 -11.74 -11.46
N LEU A 5 -4.48 -10.53 -11.11
CA LEU A 5 -5.52 -10.28 -10.13
C LEU A 5 -6.85 -10.12 -10.86
N TYR A 6 -7.90 -10.63 -10.24
CA TYR A 6 -9.27 -10.57 -10.76
C TYR A 6 -10.20 -9.96 -9.73
N VAL A 7 -11.19 -9.22 -10.20
CA VAL A 7 -12.26 -8.68 -9.37
C VAL A 7 -13.50 -9.54 -9.61
N ILE A 8 -14.12 -9.98 -8.52
CA ILE A 8 -15.35 -10.77 -8.53
C ILE A 8 -16.31 -10.21 -7.49
N LEU A 9 -17.60 -10.57 -7.60
CA LEU A 9 -18.60 -10.14 -6.62
C LEU A 9 -18.46 -10.97 -5.34
N ALA A 10 -18.62 -10.32 -4.17
CA ALA A 10 -18.54 -11.00 -2.87
C ALA A 10 -19.53 -12.17 -2.75
N LYS A 11 -20.70 -12.07 -3.39
CA LYS A 11 -21.73 -13.13 -3.43
C LYS A 11 -21.27 -14.41 -4.14
N ASP A 12 -20.26 -14.34 -5.00
CA ASP A 12 -19.71 -15.49 -5.69
C ASP A 12 -18.65 -16.21 -4.82
N ILE A 13 -18.37 -15.73 -3.60
CA ILE A 13 -17.48 -16.38 -2.65
C ILE A 13 -18.31 -17.19 -1.64
N THR A 14 -18.02 -18.48 -1.52
CA THR A 14 -18.74 -19.41 -0.64
C THR A 14 -18.55 -19.03 0.82
N ASN A 15 -19.65 -18.96 1.57
CA ASN A 15 -19.69 -18.66 3.01
C ASN A 15 -19.01 -17.32 3.39
N PHE A 16 -19.05 -16.34 2.49
CA PHE A 16 -18.37 -15.07 2.68
C PHE A 16 -19.35 -13.94 3.01
N ASN A 17 -19.44 -13.58 4.29
CA ASN A 17 -20.34 -12.54 4.80
C ASN A 17 -19.59 -11.53 5.70
N PRO A 18 -18.66 -10.74 5.14
CA PRO A 18 -17.97 -9.69 5.88
C PRO A 18 -18.96 -8.58 6.28
N LYS A 19 -18.84 -8.05 7.50
CA LYS A 19 -19.67 -6.92 7.97
C LYS A 19 -19.22 -5.57 7.39
N ASN A 20 -17.95 -5.47 7.00
CA ASN A 20 -17.36 -4.26 6.44
C ASN A 20 -16.12 -4.61 5.58
N ASN A 21 -15.53 -3.60 4.95
CA ASN A 21 -14.41 -3.77 4.02
C ASN A 21 -13.07 -4.20 4.68
N THR A 22 -13.04 -4.43 5.99
CA THR A 22 -11.88 -4.96 6.72
C THR A 22 -12.19 -6.25 7.49
N ASP A 23 -13.44 -6.71 7.49
CA ASP A 23 -13.93 -7.90 8.19
C ASP A 23 -13.71 -9.19 7.37
N PHE A 24 -12.47 -9.39 6.91
CA PHE A 24 -12.06 -10.61 6.21
C PHE A 24 -10.59 -10.89 6.47
N ASN A 25 -10.20 -12.17 6.40
CA ASN A 25 -8.81 -12.56 6.63
C ASN A 25 -8.07 -12.62 5.30
N THR A 26 -7.17 -11.65 5.08
CA THR A 26 -6.36 -11.58 3.87
C THR A 26 -5.43 -12.79 3.69
N ARG A 27 -5.16 -13.59 4.73
CA ARG A 27 -4.31 -14.80 4.67
C ARG A 27 -5.12 -16.08 4.50
N SER A 28 -6.45 -16.02 4.56
CA SER A 28 -7.31 -17.19 4.40
C SER A 28 -7.54 -17.49 2.91
N VAL A 29 -7.64 -18.80 2.62
CA VAL A 29 -8.08 -19.29 1.32
C VAL A 29 -9.59 -19.52 1.38
N TYR A 30 -10.30 -18.97 0.41
CA TYR A 30 -11.73 -19.06 0.23
C TYR A 30 -12.04 -19.84 -1.04
N THR A 31 -13.27 -20.35 -1.13
CA THR A 31 -13.79 -20.93 -2.38
C THR A 31 -14.58 -19.85 -3.11
N ALA A 32 -14.21 -19.57 -4.36
CA ALA A 32 -14.86 -18.57 -5.20
C ALA A 32 -15.37 -19.19 -6.50
N PHE A 33 -16.58 -18.84 -6.88
CA PHE A 33 -17.16 -19.20 -8.17
C PHE A 33 -16.67 -18.22 -9.24
N TRP A 34 -15.75 -18.70 -10.09
CA TRP A 34 -15.28 -17.97 -11.25
C TRP A 34 -16.27 -18.12 -12.40
N ARG A 35 -16.63 -17.00 -13.03
CA ARG A 35 -17.40 -16.99 -14.28
C ARG A 35 -16.46 -16.55 -15.38
N ASP A 36 -16.13 -17.48 -16.26
CA ASP A 36 -15.28 -17.16 -17.41
C ASP A 36 -16.05 -16.21 -18.35
N PRO A 37 -15.54 -14.99 -18.61
CA PRO A 37 -16.23 -14.01 -19.45
C PRO A 37 -16.17 -14.35 -20.95
N LEU A 38 -15.36 -15.31 -21.39
CA LEU A 38 -15.17 -15.63 -22.80
C LEU A 38 -16.15 -16.70 -23.28
N ASP A 39 -15.97 -17.94 -22.84
CA ASP A 39 -16.73 -19.10 -23.35
C ASP A 39 -17.48 -19.85 -22.25
N GLY A 40 -17.30 -19.44 -20.99
CA GLY A 40 -17.90 -20.10 -19.83
C GLY A 40 -17.30 -21.47 -19.50
N LYS A 41 -16.35 -21.98 -20.30
CA LYS A 41 -15.79 -23.34 -20.18
C LYS A 41 -15.00 -23.54 -18.89
N ASP A 42 -14.31 -22.49 -18.44
CA ASP A 42 -13.54 -22.51 -17.20
C ASP A 42 -14.35 -21.93 -16.03
N SER A 43 -15.68 -21.88 -16.13
CA SER A 43 -16.51 -21.45 -15.00
C SER A 43 -16.60 -22.57 -13.96
N GLY A 44 -16.38 -22.23 -12.69
CA GLY A 44 -16.33 -23.24 -11.64
C GLY A 44 -15.90 -22.67 -10.29
N HIS A 45 -15.79 -23.55 -9.31
CA HIS A 45 -15.31 -23.18 -7.98
C HIS A 45 -13.81 -23.37 -7.89
N TYR A 46 -13.10 -22.31 -7.53
CA TYR A 46 -11.64 -22.28 -7.39
C TYR A 46 -11.25 -21.81 -6.00
N SER A 47 -10.09 -22.28 -5.54
CA SER A 47 -9.46 -21.77 -4.32
C SER A 47 -8.83 -20.42 -4.62
N ALA A 48 -9.20 -19.39 -3.86
CA ALA A 48 -8.74 -18.02 -4.07
C ALA A 48 -8.47 -17.33 -2.72
N GLN A 49 -7.59 -16.34 -2.74
CA GLN A 49 -7.30 -15.48 -1.60
C GLN A 49 -7.95 -14.12 -1.84
N VAL A 50 -8.73 -13.63 -0.89
CA VAL A 50 -9.29 -12.28 -0.95
C VAL A 50 -8.23 -11.31 -0.47
N LEU A 51 -7.79 -10.41 -1.35
CA LEU A 51 -6.75 -9.42 -1.03
C LEU A 51 -7.34 -8.07 -0.62
N MET A 52 -8.49 -7.70 -1.19
CA MET A 52 -9.16 -6.42 -0.97
C MET A 52 -10.66 -6.57 -1.16
N LEU A 53 -11.41 -5.75 -0.44
CA LEU A 53 -12.86 -5.58 -0.54
C LEU A 53 -13.19 -4.10 -0.74
N GLY A 54 -14.29 -3.85 -1.44
CA GLY A 54 -14.74 -2.52 -1.82
C GLY A 54 -16.17 -2.60 -2.33
N GLU A 55 -16.82 -1.45 -2.41
CA GLU A 55 -18.23 -1.34 -2.79
C GLU A 55 -18.41 -1.36 -4.31
N SER A 56 -17.35 -1.01 -5.05
CA SER A 56 -17.35 -0.93 -6.51
C SER A 56 -16.06 -1.46 -7.13
N GLU A 57 -16.17 -2.02 -8.33
CA GLU A 57 -15.01 -2.43 -9.14
C GLU A 57 -14.04 -1.27 -9.37
N LYS A 58 -14.54 -0.06 -9.62
CA LYS A 58 -13.72 1.12 -9.84
C LYS A 58 -12.85 1.46 -8.63
N GLU A 59 -13.43 1.39 -7.44
CA GLU A 59 -12.71 1.64 -6.17
C GLU A 59 -11.59 0.60 -5.97
N ILE A 60 -11.87 -0.67 -6.25
CA ILE A 60 -10.87 -1.74 -6.18
C ILE A 60 -9.76 -1.51 -7.19
N GLN A 61 -10.10 -1.14 -8.42
CA GLN A 61 -9.13 -0.91 -9.50
C GLN A 61 -8.17 0.26 -9.17
N GLU A 62 -8.70 1.39 -8.70
CA GLU A 62 -7.90 2.54 -8.27
C GLU A 62 -6.95 2.16 -7.11
N ARG A 63 -7.42 1.33 -6.16
CA ARG A 63 -6.59 0.81 -5.06
C ARG A 63 -5.52 -0.16 -5.54
N MET A 64 -5.81 -0.99 -6.55
CA MET A 64 -4.84 -1.89 -7.16
C MET A 64 -3.73 -1.12 -7.89
N GLU A 65 -4.09 -0.06 -8.62
CA GLU A 65 -3.15 0.82 -9.32
C GLU A 65 -2.24 1.55 -8.34
N LYS A 66 -2.83 2.20 -7.32
CA LYS A 66 -2.06 2.89 -6.28
C LYS A 66 -1.07 1.98 -5.54
N LYS A 67 -1.44 0.70 -5.30
CA LYS A 67 -0.53 -0.28 -4.69
C LYS A 67 0.60 -0.74 -5.63
N LYS A 68 0.36 -0.77 -6.94
CA LYS A 68 1.41 -1.06 -7.94
C LYS A 68 2.43 0.07 -8.03
N ASP A 69 1.96 1.32 -7.98
CA ASP A 69 2.84 2.50 -8.02
C ASP A 69 3.69 2.64 -6.76
N ALA A 70 3.23 2.09 -5.64
CA ALA A 70 3.93 2.11 -4.37
C ALA A 70 4.98 1.00 -4.21
N MET A 71 5.25 0.17 -5.23
CA MET A 71 6.30 -0.85 -5.15
C MET A 71 7.64 -0.23 -5.61
N PRO A 72 8.53 0.21 -4.71
CA PRO A 72 9.85 0.68 -5.11
C PRO A 72 10.56 -0.47 -5.82
N LYS A 73 11.09 -0.19 -7.02
CA LYS A 73 12.02 -1.10 -7.69
C LYS A 73 13.19 -1.30 -6.74
N ILE A 74 13.35 -2.53 -6.24
CA ILE A 74 14.57 -2.93 -5.55
C ILE A 74 15.70 -2.70 -6.57
N PRO A 75 16.67 -1.81 -6.30
CA PRO A 75 17.86 -1.77 -7.14
C PRO A 75 18.53 -3.13 -6.98
N ASP A 76 18.75 -3.81 -8.10
CA ASP A 76 19.56 -5.03 -8.12
C ASP A 76 21.00 -4.61 -7.84
N SER A 77 21.33 -4.55 -6.56
CA SER A 77 22.67 -4.36 -6.08
C SER A 77 22.78 -5.18 -4.81
N HIS A 78 23.55 -6.25 -4.93
CA HIS A 78 24.36 -6.82 -3.87
C HIS A 78 24.84 -5.74 -2.89
N ASP A 79 24.03 -5.41 -1.89
CA ASP A 79 24.48 -5.11 -0.54
C ASP A 79 23.31 -5.10 0.44
N SER A 80 23.52 -5.87 1.50
CA SER A 80 22.86 -5.85 2.79
C SER A 80 22.27 -4.49 3.21
N SER A 81 20.99 -4.46 3.56
CA SER A 81 20.58 -4.28 4.96
C SER A 81 19.06 -4.21 5.11
N SER A 82 18.61 -4.92 6.14
CA SER A 82 17.29 -4.92 6.77
C SER A 82 16.78 -3.51 7.07
N GLU A 83 15.45 -3.28 7.00
CA GLU A 83 14.63 -2.77 8.11
C GLU A 83 13.17 -2.43 7.70
N THR A 84 12.24 -3.16 8.34
CA THR A 84 10.96 -2.75 8.94
C THR A 84 10.01 -1.77 8.25
N CYS A 85 8.81 -2.27 7.95
CA CYS A 85 7.59 -1.48 7.75
C CYS A 85 7.12 -0.89 9.07
N GLU A 86 6.68 0.38 9.08
CA GLU A 86 5.57 0.81 9.93
C GLU A 86 4.96 2.14 9.43
N GLU A 87 3.66 2.22 9.66
CA GLU A 87 2.68 3.18 9.19
C GLU A 87 2.62 4.41 10.12
N GLU A 88 1.95 5.45 9.63
CA GLU A 88 1.13 6.37 10.42
C GLU A 88 1.67 7.76 10.83
N THR A 89 0.92 8.74 10.32
CA THR A 89 0.59 10.08 10.86
C THR A 89 1.44 11.30 10.51
N ALA A 90 0.70 12.24 9.92
CA ALA A 90 1.06 13.60 9.59
C ALA A 90 1.14 14.51 10.83
N ALA A 91 2.22 15.27 10.92
CA ALA A 91 2.33 16.63 11.46
C ALA A 91 3.83 16.97 11.35
N LEU A 92 4.32 18.05 10.76
CA LEU A 92 3.99 19.42 11.10
C LEU A 92 4.69 20.34 10.06
N ASN A 93 3.84 21.06 9.36
CA ASN A 93 4.03 22.36 8.74
C ASN A 93 5.25 23.19 9.20
N LYS A 94 5.92 23.81 8.21
CA LYS A 94 6.54 25.15 8.27
C LYS A 94 7.79 25.33 9.16
N LYS A 95 8.95 25.49 8.51
CA LYS A 95 9.58 26.81 8.26
C LYS A 95 11.10 26.68 8.05
N ARG A 96 11.52 27.10 6.85
CA ARG A 96 12.55 28.14 6.59
C ARG A 96 14.03 27.77 6.83
N GLN A 97 14.83 28.41 5.97
CA GLN A 97 16.25 28.77 6.09
C GLN A 97 17.18 27.71 5.47
N GLY A 98 17.80 27.93 4.30
CA GLY A 98 18.16 29.19 3.67
C GLY A 98 19.34 29.82 4.39
N GLY A 99 20.52 29.76 3.77
CA GLY A 99 21.65 30.61 4.13
C GLY A 99 22.66 29.97 5.07
N TRP A 100 23.65 29.28 4.50
CA TRP A 100 24.96 29.15 5.10
C TRP A 100 25.55 30.56 5.25
N ARG A 101 25.40 31.17 6.42
CA ARG A 101 26.14 32.38 6.79
C ARG A 101 27.05 32.08 7.96
N LYS A 102 28.32 32.39 7.71
CA LYS A 102 29.49 32.41 8.61
C LYS A 102 29.13 32.68 10.07
N ALA A 103 29.60 31.80 10.96
CA ALA A 103 29.78 32.13 12.37
C ALA A 103 31.13 32.87 12.53
N GLU A 104 31.02 34.17 12.71
CA GLU A 104 32.03 35.09 13.20
C GLU A 104 32.16 34.89 14.72
N TRP A 105 33.39 34.74 15.22
CA TRP A 105 33.65 34.51 16.65
C TRP A 105 33.52 35.81 17.46
N HIS A 106 32.83 35.69 18.59
CA HIS A 106 32.65 36.68 19.67
C HIS A 106 34.02 37.23 20.17
N ARG A 107 34.18 38.38 20.85
CA ARG A 107 33.38 38.91 21.96
C ARG A 107 33.79 40.36 22.32
N HIS A 108 32.79 41.10 22.78
CA HIS A 108 32.68 42.45 23.34
C HIS A 108 33.84 43.11 24.12
N SER A 109 33.93 44.42 23.90
CA SER A 109 34.49 45.47 24.76
C SER A 109 33.77 45.63 26.11
N THR A 110 34.53 45.87 27.18
CA THR A 110 34.27 46.71 28.38
C THR A 110 35.61 46.81 29.13
N SER A 111 36.10 47.88 29.76
CA SER A 111 35.54 49.12 30.29
C SER A 111 36.70 50.11 30.55
N ARG A 112 36.37 51.41 30.60
CA ARG A 112 37.12 52.48 31.28
C ARG A 112 37.45 52.12 32.74
N ASP A 113 38.63 52.45 33.22
CA ASP A 113 38.93 53.71 33.96
C ASP A 113 40.43 54.04 33.82
#